data_AF-A0AAW2Y6L6-F1
#
_entry.id   AF-A0AAW2Y6L6-F1
#
_cell.length_a   1.000
_cell.length_b   1.000
_cell.length_c   1.000
_cell.angle_alpha   90.00
_cell.angle_beta   90.00
_cell.angle_gamma   90.00
#
_symmetry.space_group_name_H-M   'P 1'
#
loop_
_entity.id
_entity.type
_entity.pdbx_description
1 polymer ?
#
loop_
_entity_poly.entity_id
_entity_poly.type
_entity_poly.pdbx_seq_one_letter_code
_entity_poly.pdbx_strand_id
1 'polypeptide(L)'
;MCNPFDAEAWRHFDQSYPDFAVESRNVRLALWTDGFAPHGQYGRTYSYWPVILTPYYLPPKMCMKPEYMFLTMVISGPSNPKRRIDV
;
A
#
# COMPACT_ATOMS: atom_id res chain seq x y z
N MET A 1 -3.33 6.13 19.46
CA MET A 1 -3.28 5.27 18.26
C MET A 1 -3.80 6.13 17.12
N CYS A 2 -2.90 6.59 16.24
CA CYS A 2 -3.22 7.56 15.18
C CYS A 2 -3.95 6.84 14.03
N ASN A 3 -5.00 7.45 13.46
CA ASN A 3 -5.59 6.90 12.25
C ASN A 3 -4.59 7.16 11.09
N PRO A 4 -4.28 6.19 10.21
CA PRO A 4 -3.52 6.46 8.99
C PRO A 4 -4.08 7.62 8.14
N PHE A 5 -5.38 7.90 8.26
CA PHE A 5 -6.05 9.08 7.72
C PHE A 5 -5.47 10.41 8.22
N ASP A 6 -4.97 10.45 9.45
CA ASP A 6 -4.44 11.67 10.09
C ASP A 6 -3.01 11.99 9.63
N ALA A 7 -2.44 11.19 8.71
CA ALA A 7 -1.12 11.41 8.15
C ALA A 7 -1.05 12.75 7.41
N GLU A 8 0.11 13.41 7.47
CA GLU A 8 0.34 14.73 6.88
C GLU A 8 0.03 14.78 5.37
N ALA A 9 0.36 13.70 4.64
CA ALA A 9 0.06 13.58 3.22
C ALA A 9 -1.46 13.64 2.94
N TRP A 10 -2.28 12.98 3.75
CA TRP A 10 -3.74 13.01 3.61
C TRP A 10 -4.32 14.37 4.00
N ARG A 11 -3.76 15.03 5.02
CA ARG A 11 -4.15 16.41 5.37
C ARG A 11 -3.86 17.40 4.24
N HIS A 12 -2.68 17.28 3.62
CA HIS A 12 -2.32 18.12 2.47
C HIS A 12 -3.22 17.83 1.25
N PHE A 13 -3.52 16.55 0.99
CA PHE A 13 -4.44 16.15 -0.07
C PHE A 13 -5.84 16.75 0.15
N ASP A 14 -6.37 16.69 1.38
CA ASP A 14 -7.69 17.24 1.71
C ASP A 14 -7.76 18.76 1.55
N GLN A 15 -6.67 19.46 1.85
CA GLN A 15 -6.55 20.90 1.59
C GLN A 15 -6.49 21.22 0.10
N SER A 16 -5.84 20.36 -0.70
CA SER A 16 -5.70 20.53 -2.14
C SER A 16 -6.98 20.18 -2.90
N TYR A 17 -7.78 19.24 -2.36
CA TYR A 17 -8.99 18.70 -2.99
C TYR A 17 -10.18 18.68 -2.02
N PRO A 18 -10.70 19.86 -1.61
CA PRO A 18 -11.76 19.96 -0.61
C PRO A 18 -13.06 19.27 -1.05
N ASP A 19 -13.41 19.32 -2.34
CA ASP A 19 -14.59 18.64 -2.88
C ASP A 19 -14.50 17.12 -2.73
N PHE A 20 -13.29 16.56 -2.87
CA PHE A 20 -13.06 15.14 -2.65
C PHE A 20 -13.18 14.79 -1.16
N ALA A 21 -12.64 15.65 -0.28
CA ALA A 21 -12.64 15.42 1.15
C ALA A 21 -14.05 15.47 1.77
N VAL A 22 -14.96 16.27 1.20
CA VAL A 22 -16.36 16.42 1.68
C VAL A 22 -17.22 15.21 1.33
N GLU A 23 -16.99 14.56 0.19
CA GLU A 23 -17.78 13.41 -0.24
C GLU A 23 -17.39 12.14 0.54
N SER A 24 -18.26 11.72 1.46
CA SER A 24 -18.04 10.58 2.35
C SER A 24 -17.93 9.23 1.64
N ARG A 25 -18.42 9.15 0.39
CA ARG A 25 -18.32 7.94 -0.44
C ARG A 25 -16.95 7.79 -1.11
N ASN A 26 -16.07 8.79 -1.01
CA ASN A 26 -14.77 8.73 -1.65
C ASN A 26 -13.80 7.78 -0.94
N VAL A 27 -13.12 6.99 -1.77
CA VAL A 27 -12.35 5.83 -1.34
C VAL A 27 -10.83 6.13 -1.39
N ARG A 28 -10.23 6.48 -0.24
CA ARG A 28 -8.79 6.45 0.11
C ARG A 28 -8.15 5.07 0.33
N LEU A 29 -7.34 4.65 -0.63
CA LEU A 29 -6.64 3.38 -0.59
C LEU A 29 -5.16 3.61 -0.32
N ALA A 30 -4.55 2.72 0.44
CA ALA A 30 -3.12 2.64 0.57
C ALA A 30 -2.58 1.49 -0.28
N LEU A 31 -1.51 1.78 -1.02
CA LEU A 31 -0.75 0.81 -1.77
C LEU A 31 0.58 0.58 -1.04
N TRP A 32 0.93 -0.68 -0.81
CA TRP A 32 2.24 -1.01 -0.26
C TRP A 32 2.76 -2.32 -0.83
N THR A 33 4.07 -2.50 -0.77
CA THR A 33 4.72 -3.73 -1.24
C THR A 33 5.85 -4.10 -0.29
N ASP A 34 5.95 -5.39 0.01
CA ASP A 34 7.08 -5.99 0.70
C ASP A 34 7.63 -7.16 -0.10
N GLY A 35 8.95 -7.28 -0.16
CA GLY A 35 9.61 -8.19 -1.08
C GLY A 35 10.13 -9.42 -0.38
N PHE A 36 9.92 -10.59 -0.98
CA PHE A 36 10.52 -11.83 -0.50
C PHE A 36 11.29 -12.56 -1.62
N ALA A 37 12.38 -13.24 -1.23
CA ALA A 37 13.24 -14.01 -2.13
C ALA A 37 13.31 -15.46 -1.62
N PRO A 38 12.51 -16.39 -2.16
CA PRO A 38 12.39 -17.75 -1.61
C PRO A 38 13.61 -18.64 -1.82
N HIS A 39 14.53 -18.28 -2.75
CA HIS A 39 15.70 -19.10 -3.12
C HIS A 39 17.04 -18.47 -2.67
N GLY A 40 17.08 -17.87 -1.49
CA GLY A 40 18.16 -17.01 -1.01
C GLY A 40 19.58 -17.60 -0.85
N GLN A 41 19.87 -18.85 -1.27
CA GLN A 41 21.21 -19.43 -1.13
C GLN A 41 21.80 -20.10 -2.39
N TYR A 42 21.03 -20.66 -3.32
CA TYR A 42 21.61 -21.49 -4.41
C TYR A 42 20.94 -21.39 -5.80
N GLY A 43 19.98 -20.47 -6.00
CA GLY A 43 19.27 -20.34 -7.27
C GLY A 43 19.03 -18.89 -7.64
N ARG A 44 19.13 -18.58 -8.94
CA ARG A 44 18.91 -17.27 -9.60
C ARG A 44 18.17 -16.27 -8.70
N THR A 45 18.83 -15.15 -8.35
CA THR A 45 18.29 -14.07 -7.51
C THR A 45 17.00 -13.55 -8.14
N TYR A 46 15.87 -14.07 -7.71
CA TYR A 46 14.56 -13.70 -8.21
C TYR A 46 13.70 -13.34 -7.01
N SER A 47 13.15 -12.13 -7.06
CA SER A 47 12.39 -11.53 -5.98
C SER A 47 10.93 -11.41 -6.39
N TYR A 48 10.04 -11.65 -5.44
CA TYR A 48 8.60 -11.50 -5.59
C TYR A 48 8.15 -10.35 -4.70
N TRP A 49 7.39 -9.44 -5.28
CA TRP A 49 6.93 -8.21 -4.66
C TRP A 49 5.41 -8.18 -4.77
N PRO A 50 4.68 -8.75 -3.81
CA PRO A 50 3.25 -8.52 -3.69
C PRO A 50 2.96 -7.04 -3.58
N VAL A 51 2.05 -6.56 -4.41
CA VAL A 51 1.42 -5.25 -4.29
C VAL A 51 0.11 -5.46 -3.56
N ILE A 52 0.00 -4.87 -2.37
CA ILE A 52 -1.14 -5.01 -1.48
C ILE A 52 -1.87 -3.68 -1.42
N LEU A 53 -3.18 -3.75 -1.59
CA LEU A 53 -4.09 -2.64 -1.49
C LEU A 53 -4.91 -2.76 -0.21
N THR A 54 -5.00 -1.68 0.56
CA THR A 54 -5.71 -1.65 1.83
C THR A 54 -6.61 -0.40 1.91
N PRO A 55 -7.91 -0.55 2.24
CA PRO A 55 -8.79 0.59 2.46
C PRO A 55 -8.51 1.26 3.82
N TYR A 56 -8.30 2.58 3.81
CA TYR A 56 -7.92 3.34 5.01
C TYR A 56 -9.10 3.99 5.74
N TYR A 57 -10.36 3.69 5.39
CA TYR A 57 -11.54 4.08 6.21
C TYR A 57 -11.68 3.23 7.47
N LEU A 58 -11.00 2.09 7.52
CA LEU A 58 -11.11 1.16 8.64
C LEU A 58 -10.27 1.65 9.82
N PRO A 59 -10.72 1.41 11.07
CA PRO A 59 -9.91 1.70 12.25
C PRO A 59 -8.50 1.08 12.14
N PRO A 60 -7.46 1.66 12.77
CA PRO A 60 -6.08 1.17 12.67
C PRO A 60 -5.89 -0.32 13.00
N LYS A 61 -6.74 -0.84 13.90
CA LYS A 61 -6.73 -2.24 14.32
C LYS A 61 -7.32 -3.19 13.27
N MET A 62 -7.99 -2.66 12.26
CA MET A 62 -8.68 -3.41 11.20
C MET A 62 -7.96 -3.25 9.85
N CYS A 63 -7.46 -2.06 9.50
CA CYS A 63 -6.84 -1.85 8.19
C CYS A 63 -5.65 -2.80 7.93
N MET A 64 -4.91 -3.21 8.97
CA MET A 64 -3.80 -4.14 8.82
C MET A 64 -4.18 -5.62 8.98
N LYS A 65 -5.47 -5.99 8.99
CA LYS A 65 -5.87 -7.40 9.06
C LYS A 65 -5.91 -8.05 7.68
N PRO A 66 -5.58 -9.35 7.54
CA PRO A 66 -5.55 -10.05 6.27
C PRO A 66 -6.85 -9.96 5.47
N GLU A 67 -8.01 -9.91 6.12
CA GLU A 67 -9.32 -9.82 5.45
C GLU A 67 -9.55 -8.49 4.73
N TYR A 68 -8.75 -7.47 5.06
CA TYR A 68 -8.79 -6.13 4.45
C TYR A 68 -7.50 -5.81 3.66
N MET A 69 -6.65 -6.81 3.42
CA MET A 69 -5.49 -6.72 2.55
C MET A 69 -5.76 -7.46 1.25
N PHE A 70 -5.82 -6.72 0.16
CA PHE A 70 -6.06 -7.29 -1.16
C PHE A 70 -4.75 -7.40 -1.92
N LEU A 71 -4.30 -8.63 -2.22
CA LEU A 71 -3.22 -8.84 -3.17
C LEU A 71 -3.72 -8.49 -4.57
N THR A 72 -3.23 -7.41 -5.16
CA THR A 72 -3.66 -6.95 -6.49
C THR A 72 -2.72 -7.38 -7.60
N MET A 73 -1.42 -7.49 -7.30
CA MET A 73 -0.40 -7.84 -8.28
C MET A 73 0.80 -8.50 -7.59
N VAL A 74 1.53 -9.34 -8.31
CA VAL A 74 2.86 -9.82 -7.90
C VAL A 74 3.87 -9.38 -8.95
N ILE A 75 4.77 -8.49 -8.57
CA ILE A 75 5.88 -8.07 -9.44
C ILE A 75 7.03 -9.04 -9.20
N SER A 76 7.40 -9.75 -10.25
CA SER A 76 8.45 -10.76 -10.20
C SER A 76 9.63 -10.31 -11.06
N GLY A 77 10.85 -10.43 -10.53
CA GLY A 77 12.01 -9.95 -11.24
C GLY A 77 13.33 -10.18 -10.52
N PRO A 78 14.45 -10.13 -11.26
CA PRO A 78 15.78 -10.35 -10.69
C PRO A 78 16.28 -9.22 -9.79
N SER A 79 15.55 -8.10 -9.72
CA SER A 79 15.95 -6.90 -9.01
C SER A 79 14.76 -6.29 -8.28
N ASN A 80 15.05 -5.61 -7.18
CA ASN A 80 14.05 -4.91 -6.37
C ASN A 80 13.36 -3.79 -7.19
N PRO A 81 12.04 -3.84 -7.39
CA PRO A 81 11.28 -2.85 -8.13
C PRO A 81 11.01 -1.57 -7.34
N LYS A 82 11.31 -1.48 -6.02
CA LYS A 82 11.08 -0.28 -5.20
C LYS A 82 11.63 0.99 -5.83
N ARG A 83 12.76 0.92 -6.55
CA ARG A 83 13.35 2.07 -7.27
C ARG A 83 12.56 2.55 -8.50
N ARG A 84 11.60 1.75 -8.95
CA ARG A 84 10.77 1.99 -10.15
C ARG A 84 9.29 2.22 -9.80
N ILE A 85 8.94 2.21 -8.52
CA ILE A 85 7.60 2.57 -8.05
C ILE A 85 7.64 4.08 -7.83
N ASP A 86 7.03 4.81 -8.76
CA ASP A 86 6.82 6.26 -8.67
C ASP A 86 5.43 6.52 -8.09
N VAL A 87 5.31 7.43 -7.11
CA VAL A 87 4.07 7.77 -6.39
C VAL A 87 3.89 9.28 -6.34
#